data_AF-A0A1F8ZTM0-F1
#
_entry.id   AF-A0A1F8ZTM0-F1
#
_cell.length_a   1.000
_cell.length_b   1.000
_cell.length_c   1.000
_cell.angle_alpha   90.00
_cell.angle_beta   90.00
_cell.angle_gamma   90.00
#
_symmetry.space_group_name_H-M   'P 1'
#
loop_
_entity.id
_entity.type
_entity.pdbx_description
1 polymer ?
#
loop_
_entity_poly.entity_id
_entity_poly.type
_entity_poly.pdbx_seq_one_letter_code
_entity_poly.pdbx_strand_id
1 'polypeptide(L)'
;MAVARMRIVKEASVLDLREPPRIESPFFEESLKWRIEANALLEHFGIELSRPTLQDEPEGQYAKTQHLCDLVRNAGYGGIAYPSALGPGHNAVLFDPTAAEATEIEYFRIVGVQFASEPVSSQKIYFDEDQW
;
A
#
# COMPACT_ATOMS: atom_id res chain seq x y z
N MET A 1 -3.07 -23.93 -2.50
CA MET A 1 -2.37 -22.64 -2.35
C MET A 1 -0.92 -22.93 -2.04
N ALA A 2 0.03 -22.26 -2.68
CA ALA A 2 1.45 -22.36 -2.33
C ALA A 2 1.84 -21.11 -1.52
N VAL A 3 2.62 -21.29 -0.47
CA VAL A 3 3.23 -20.20 0.30
C VAL A 3 4.74 -20.38 0.21
N ALA A 4 5.45 -19.31 -0.14
CA ALA A 4 6.89 -19.34 -0.29
C ALA A 4 7.55 -18.40 0.72
N ARG A 5 8.64 -18.86 1.33
CA ARG A 5 9.58 -18.00 2.04
C ARG A 5 10.56 -17.43 1.02
N MET A 6 10.65 -16.11 0.95
CA MET A 6 11.54 -15.41 0.05
C MET A 6 12.77 -14.87 0.81
N ARG A 7 13.96 -14.99 0.22
CA ARG A 7 15.19 -14.35 0.70
C ARG A 7 15.59 -13.26 -0.28
N ILE A 8 15.86 -12.06 0.23
CA ILE A 8 16.43 -10.96 -0.56
C ILE A 8 17.91 -11.26 -0.80
N VAL A 9 18.32 -11.28 -2.06
CA VAL A 9 19.69 -11.63 -2.50
C VAL A 9 20.42 -10.49 -3.19
N LYS A 10 19.72 -9.37 -3.44
CA LYS A 10 20.30 -8.12 -3.94
C LYS A 10 19.84 -6.96 -3.08
N GLU A 11 20.73 -6.01 -2.84
CA GLU A 11 20.33 -4.74 -2.20
C GLU A 11 19.39 -3.97 -3.14
N ALA A 12 18.32 -3.41 -2.56
CA ALA A 12 17.34 -2.61 -3.27
C ALA A 12 16.97 -1.39 -2.42
N SER A 13 17.01 -0.20 -3.02
CA SER A 13 16.44 1.00 -2.43
C SER A 13 14.92 0.89 -2.46
N VAL A 14 14.27 1.03 -1.31
CA VAL A 14 12.81 0.87 -1.22
C VAL A 14 12.18 2.19 -0.79
N LEU A 15 11.15 2.62 -1.52
CA LEU A 15 10.29 3.71 -1.06
C LEU A 15 9.41 3.17 0.09
N ASP A 16 9.58 3.75 1.27
CA ASP A 16 8.83 3.34 2.46
C ASP A 16 7.54 4.15 2.58
N LEU A 17 6.40 3.52 2.32
CA LEU A 17 5.05 4.07 2.49
C LEU A 17 4.36 3.52 3.74
N ARG A 18 5.06 2.76 4.60
CA ARG A 18 4.53 2.33 5.90
C ARG A 18 4.36 3.52 6.83
N GLU A 19 5.34 4.41 6.79
CA GLU A 19 5.34 5.73 7.41
C GLU A 19 5.81 6.72 6.34
N PRO A 20 4.88 7.31 5.55
CA PRO A 20 5.25 8.13 4.41
C PRO A 20 6.22 9.26 4.78
N PRO A 21 7.32 9.41 4.03
CA PRO A 21 8.36 10.35 4.39
C PRO A 21 7.82 11.78 4.30
N ARG A 22 8.11 12.58 5.32
CA ARG A 22 7.80 14.01 5.28
C ARG A 22 8.78 14.71 4.33
N ILE A 23 8.24 15.40 3.34
CA ILE A 23 9.05 16.21 2.43
C ILE A 23 9.55 17.45 3.20
N GLU A 24 10.81 17.38 3.64
CA GLU A 24 11.52 18.39 4.42
C GLU A 24 12.82 18.79 3.70
N SER A 25 12.72 19.35 2.49
CA SER A 25 13.90 19.94 1.84
C SER A 25 14.07 21.39 2.30
N PRO A 26 15.25 21.77 2.84
CA PRO A 26 15.57 23.17 3.14
C PRO A 26 16.01 23.95 1.89
N PHE A 27 16.21 23.27 0.75
CA PHE A 27 16.72 23.87 -0.49
C PHE A 27 15.62 24.17 -1.51
N PHE A 28 14.40 23.71 -1.25
CA PHE A 28 13.24 24.03 -2.08
C PHE A 28 12.28 24.88 -1.26
N GLU A 29 12.17 26.17 -1.57
CA GLU A 29 11.07 27.02 -1.10
C GLU A 29 9.77 26.67 -1.86
N GLU A 30 9.37 25.40 -1.82
CA GLU A 30 8.05 25.05 -2.34
C GLU A 30 6.98 25.54 -1.38
N SER A 31 5.85 25.97 -1.94
CA SER A 31 4.71 26.43 -1.14
C SER A 31 4.33 25.36 -0.12
N LEU A 32 3.97 25.77 1.10
CA LEU A 32 3.46 24.86 2.14
C LEU A 32 2.33 23.96 1.59
N LYS A 33 1.52 24.51 0.68
CA LYS A 33 0.46 23.79 -0.05
C LYS A 33 0.99 22.58 -0.81
N TRP A 34 2.03 22.74 -1.63
CA TRP A 34 2.63 21.63 -2.37
C TRP A 34 3.11 20.50 -1.43
N ARG A 35 3.79 20.87 -0.34
CA ARG A 35 4.31 19.87 0.62
C ARG A 35 3.20 19.06 1.25
N ILE A 36 2.08 19.70 1.60
CA ILE A 36 0.89 19.03 2.13
C ILE A 36 0.30 18.10 1.06
N GLU A 37 0.13 18.57 -0.17
CA GLU A 37 -0.42 17.79 -1.28
C GLU A 37 0.44 16.57 -1.61
N ALA A 38 1.76 16.73 -1.64
CA ALA A 38 2.69 15.65 -1.93
C ALA A 38 2.74 14.60 -0.81
N ASN A 39 2.75 15.02 0.46
CA ASN A 39 2.66 14.08 1.59
C ASN A 39 1.32 13.31 1.57
N ALA A 40 0.21 14.02 1.33
CA ALA A 40 -1.10 13.39 1.20
C ALA A 40 -1.14 12.39 0.04
N LEU A 41 -0.50 12.70 -1.09
CA LEU A 41 -0.39 11.77 -2.21
C LEU A 41 0.34 10.49 -1.82
N LEU A 42 1.46 10.58 -1.09
CA LEU A 42 2.23 9.41 -0.65
C LEU A 42 1.44 8.55 0.36
N GLU A 43 0.73 9.19 1.29
CA GLU A 43 -0.19 8.50 2.22
C GLU A 43 -1.29 7.77 1.47
N HIS A 44 -2.00 8.45 0.56
CA HIS A 44 -3.05 7.85 -0.24
C HIS A 44 -2.51 6.73 -1.13
N PHE A 45 -1.31 6.87 -1.69
CA PHE A 45 -0.71 5.84 -2.52
C PHE A 45 -0.46 4.54 -1.73
N GLY A 46 0.07 4.63 -0.52
CA GLY A 46 0.24 3.46 0.35
C GLY A 46 -1.08 2.77 0.68
N ILE A 47 -2.15 3.54 0.92
CA ILE A 47 -3.50 3.03 1.18
C ILE A 47 -4.07 2.32 -0.04
N GLU A 48 -3.98 2.94 -1.23
CA GLU A 48 -4.48 2.35 -2.48
C GLU A 48 -3.74 1.05 -2.82
N LEU A 49 -2.42 0.99 -2.62
CA LEU A 49 -1.64 -0.25 -2.79
C LEU A 49 -2.06 -1.36 -1.83
N SER A 50 -2.57 -0.99 -0.66
CA SER A 50 -3.04 -1.95 0.35
C SER A 50 -4.40 -2.54 0.01
N ARG A 51 -5.20 -1.88 -0.86
CA ARG A 51 -6.56 -2.35 -1.14
C ARG A 51 -6.53 -3.71 -1.82
N PRO A 52 -7.29 -4.69 -1.31
CA PRO A 52 -7.40 -5.98 -1.95
C PRO A 52 -8.11 -5.78 -3.27
N THR A 53 -7.48 -6.28 -4.29
CA THR A 53 -7.91 -6.14 -5.65
C THR A 53 -8.88 -7.25 -6.00
N LEU A 54 -10.14 -6.89 -6.21
CA LEU A 54 -11.19 -7.83 -6.54
C LEU A 54 -11.09 -8.23 -8.02
N GLN A 55 -11.42 -9.48 -8.35
CA GLN A 55 -11.44 -9.93 -9.75
C GLN A 55 -12.42 -9.14 -10.63
N ASP A 56 -13.43 -8.53 -10.02
CA ASP A 56 -14.46 -7.71 -10.68
C ASP A 56 -14.21 -6.19 -10.57
N GLU A 57 -13.01 -5.76 -10.15
CA GLU A 57 -12.69 -4.33 -10.10
C GLU A 57 -12.68 -3.71 -11.50
N PRO A 58 -13.19 -2.48 -11.68
CA PRO A 58 -13.05 -1.76 -12.94
C PRO A 58 -11.56 -1.63 -13.29
N GLU A 59 -11.19 -2.04 -14.50
CA GLU A 59 -9.81 -2.09 -15.04
C GLU A 59 -8.97 -0.83 -14.76
N GLY A 60 -9.62 0.32 -14.56
CA GLY A 60 -8.99 1.61 -14.31
C GLY A 60 -8.39 1.83 -12.90
N GLN A 61 -8.80 1.10 -11.85
CA GLN A 61 -8.22 1.33 -10.51
C GLN A 61 -6.79 0.79 -10.40
N TYR A 62 -6.57 -0.42 -10.93
CA TYR A 62 -5.24 -1.03 -11.01
C TYR A 62 -4.27 -0.30 -11.92
N ALA A 63 -4.75 0.27 -13.03
CA ALA A 63 -3.90 1.00 -13.96
C ALA A 63 -3.22 2.22 -13.29
N LYS A 64 -3.90 2.84 -12.32
CA LYS A 64 -3.36 4.01 -11.59
C LYS A 64 -2.23 3.63 -10.64
N THR A 65 -2.42 2.60 -9.81
CA THR A 65 -1.38 2.15 -8.88
C THR A 65 -0.18 1.56 -9.62
N GLN A 66 -0.40 0.85 -10.73
CA GLN A 66 0.69 0.39 -11.61
C GLN A 66 1.49 1.56 -12.20
N HIS A 67 0.81 2.59 -12.70
CA HIS A 67 1.50 3.77 -13.22
C HIS A 67 2.35 4.47 -12.14
N LEU A 68 1.84 4.60 -10.92
CA LEU A 68 2.60 5.14 -9.80
C LEU A 68 3.81 4.25 -9.44
N CYS A 69 3.66 2.92 -9.44
CA CYS A 69 4.77 1.99 -9.28
C CYS A 69 5.85 2.19 -10.36
N ASP A 70 5.45 2.40 -11.61
CA ASP A 70 6.38 2.68 -12.71
C ASP A 70 7.11 4.01 -12.51
N LEU A 71 6.43 5.05 -12.00
CA LEU A 71 7.09 6.32 -11.65
C LEU A 71 8.15 6.14 -10.57
N VAL A 72 7.84 5.36 -9.51
CA VAL A 72 8.80 5.07 -8.45
C VAL A 72 9.99 4.27 -8.98
N ARG A 73 9.76 3.28 -9.84
CA ARG A 73 10.82 2.53 -10.53
C ARG A 73 11.69 3.46 -11.38
N ASN A 74 11.08 4.34 -12.17
CA ASN A 74 11.79 5.29 -13.05
C ASN A 74 12.57 6.34 -12.25
N ALA A 75 12.15 6.65 -11.02
CA ALA A 75 12.89 7.49 -10.09
C ALA A 75 14.12 6.79 -9.47
N GLY A 76 14.36 5.51 -9.77
CA GLY A 76 15.57 4.77 -9.37
C GLY A 76 15.40 3.91 -8.10
N TYR A 77 14.18 3.73 -7.60
CA TYR A 77 13.92 2.79 -6.52
C TYR A 77 13.87 1.35 -7.05
N GLY A 78 14.33 0.40 -6.24
CA GLY A 78 14.24 -1.04 -6.49
C GLY A 78 12.95 -1.70 -5.97
N GLY A 79 12.15 -0.99 -5.17
CA GLY A 79 10.88 -1.49 -4.67
C GLY A 79 10.08 -0.48 -3.84
N ILE A 80 8.95 -0.94 -3.32
CA ILE A 80 8.03 -0.18 -2.45
C ILE A 80 7.65 -1.06 -1.25
N ALA A 81 7.72 -0.52 -0.04
CA ALA A 81 7.15 -1.14 1.17
C ALA A 81 5.88 -0.37 1.57
N TYR A 82 4.81 -1.08 1.88
CA TYR A 82 3.50 -0.47 2.17
C TYR A 82 2.72 -1.30 3.21
N PRO A 83 1.68 -0.72 3.85
CA PRO A 83 0.88 -1.42 4.84
C PRO A 83 0.22 -2.70 4.28
N SER A 84 -0.05 -3.67 5.15
CA SER A 84 -0.92 -4.80 4.78
C SER A 84 -2.37 -4.50 5.13
N ALA A 85 -3.30 -4.86 4.24
CA ALA A 85 -4.73 -4.78 4.54
C ALA A 85 -5.27 -5.98 5.34
N LEU A 86 -4.54 -7.10 5.40
CA LEU A 86 -5.02 -8.35 5.98
C LEU A 86 -4.45 -8.63 7.38
N GLY A 87 -3.61 -7.75 7.92
CA GLY A 87 -3.04 -7.93 9.25
C GLY A 87 -1.93 -6.92 9.59
N PRO A 88 -1.27 -7.07 10.75
CA PRO A 88 -0.28 -6.12 11.26
C PRO A 88 1.07 -6.15 10.52
N GLY A 89 1.21 -7.03 9.52
CA GLY A 89 2.42 -7.10 8.69
C GLY A 89 2.49 -5.98 7.66
N HIS A 90 3.53 -6.06 6.82
CA HIS A 90 3.72 -5.15 5.70
C HIS A 90 3.85 -5.93 4.41
N ASN A 91 3.50 -5.28 3.31
CA ASN A 91 3.70 -5.79 1.98
C ASN A 91 4.91 -5.10 1.34
N ALA A 92 5.51 -5.77 0.36
CA ALA A 92 6.58 -5.21 -0.43
C ALA A 92 6.42 -5.61 -1.89
N VAL A 93 6.75 -4.68 -2.78
CA VAL A 93 6.93 -4.92 -4.21
C VAL A 93 8.41 -4.73 -4.52
N LEU A 94 8.98 -5.68 -5.25
CA LEU A 94 10.33 -5.58 -5.82
C LEU A 94 10.20 -5.47 -7.34
N PHE A 95 10.90 -4.51 -7.94
CA PHE A 95 10.83 -4.31 -9.39
C PHE A 95 11.80 -5.18 -10.18
N ASP A 96 12.86 -5.69 -9.55
CA ASP A 96 13.73 -6.73 -10.10
C ASP A 96 13.26 -8.11 -9.58
N PRO A 97 12.67 -8.97 -10.43
CA PRO A 97 12.24 -10.30 -10.02
C PRO A 97 13.38 -11.19 -9.52
N THR A 98 14.63 -10.84 -9.87
CA THR A 98 15.83 -11.58 -9.45
C THR A 98 16.46 -11.02 -8.17
N ALA A 99 15.83 -10.02 -7.53
CA ALA A 99 16.26 -9.49 -6.23
C ALA A 99 15.90 -10.40 -5.05
N ALA A 100 15.02 -11.38 -5.26
CA ALA A 100 14.62 -12.34 -4.24
C ALA A 100 14.54 -13.77 -4.80
N GLU A 101 14.87 -14.75 -3.98
CA GLU A 101 14.77 -16.17 -4.30
C GLU A 101 13.85 -16.89 -3.31
N ALA A 102 13.09 -17.88 -3.79
CA ALA A 102 12.29 -18.73 -2.92
C ALA A 102 13.20 -19.78 -2.24
N THR A 103 13.28 -19.74 -0.91
CA THR A 103 14.10 -20.69 -0.14
C THR A 103 13.33 -21.92 0.33
N GLU A 104 12.00 -21.78 0.47
CA GLU A 104 11.12 -22.81 0.99
C GLU A 104 9.73 -22.60 0.38
N ILE A 105 9.10 -23.67 -0.10
CA ILE A 105 7.76 -23.65 -0.70
C ILE A 105 6.92 -24.73 -0.05
N GLU A 106 5.82 -24.34 0.57
CA GLU A 106 4.86 -25.23 1.23
C GLU A 106 3.50 -25.16 0.52
N TYR A 107 2.85 -26.32 0.39
CA TYR A 107 1.55 -26.45 -0.28
C TYR A 107 0.44 -26.70 0.72
N PHE A 108 -0.55 -25.81 0.73
CA PHE A 108 -1.69 -25.86 1.63
C PHE A 108 -2.98 -26.12 0.85
N ARG A 109 -3.82 -27.00 1.41
CA ARG A 109 -5.23 -27.11 1.03
C ARG A 109 -6.02 -26.16 1.92
N ILE A 110 -6.79 -25.25 1.30
CA ILE A 110 -7.70 -24.38 2.05
C ILE A 110 -8.87 -25.24 2.53
N VAL A 111 -9.10 -25.25 3.85
CA VAL A 111 -10.17 -26.03 4.49
C VAL A 111 -11.35 -25.18 4.95
N GLY A 112 -11.18 -23.85 5.02
CA GLY A 112 -12.22 -22.91 5.44
C GLY A 112 -11.65 -21.49 5.60
N VAL A 113 -12.53 -20.53 5.88
CA VAL A 113 -12.21 -19.13 6.17
C VAL A 113 -12.87 -18.75 7.51
N GLN A 114 -12.16 -18.04 8.37
CA GLN A 114 -12.70 -17.50 9.63
C GLN A 114 -12.90 -15.99 9.50
N PHE A 115 -14.05 -15.50 9.97
CA PHE A 115 -14.38 -14.07 10.00
C PHE A 115 -14.50 -13.62 11.45
N ALA A 116 -13.89 -12.49 11.76
CA ALA A 116 -14.08 -11.76 13.01
C ALA A 116 -14.76 -10.43 12.70
N SER A 117 -15.73 -10.05 13.53
CA SER A 117 -16.44 -8.77 13.38
C SER A 117 -16.59 -8.13 14.76
N GLU A 118 -16.37 -6.82 14.82
CA GLU A 118 -16.69 -6.02 16.00
C GLU A 118 -17.94 -5.18 15.71
N PRO A 119 -18.84 -5.00 16.68
CA PRO A 119 -19.99 -4.13 16.50
C PRO A 119 -19.50 -2.68 16.34
N VAL A 120 -19.84 -2.05 15.22
CA VAL A 120 -19.62 -0.61 15.04
C VAL A 120 -20.55 0.10 16.03
N SER A 121 -19.99 0.81 17.02
CA SER A 121 -20.79 1.62 17.91
C SER A 121 -21.51 2.68 17.08
N SER A 122 -22.83 2.75 17.21
CA SER A 122 -23.66 3.70 16.49
C SER A 122 -23.27 5.12 16.90
N GLN A 123 -22.54 5.83 16.04
CA GLN A 123 -22.55 7.29 16.12
C GLN A 123 -24.00 7.73 15.87
N LYS A 124 -24.61 8.37 16.87
CA LYS A 124 -25.91 9.03 16.72
C LYS A 124 -25.79 10.06 15.61
N ILE A 125 -26.39 9.77 14.46
CA ILE A 125 -26.65 10.77 13.43
C ILE A 125 -27.69 11.71 14.04
N TYR A 126 -27.25 12.88 14.52
CA TYR A 126 -28.17 13.98 14.82
C TYR A 126 -28.62 14.54 13.47
N PHE A 127 -29.81 14.16 13.03
CA PHE A 127 -30.53 14.95 12.05
C PHE A 127 -31.00 16.20 12.77
N ASP A 128 -30.44 17.35 12.40
CA ASP A 128 -30.95 18.65 12.78
C ASP A 128 -32.19 18.94 11.92
N GLU A 129 -33.34 18.45 12.37
CA GLU A 129 -34.66 18.83 11.82
C GLU A 129 -35.13 20.11 12.52
N ASP A 130 -34.52 21.26 12.23
CA ASP A 130 -35.09 22.58 12.57
C ASP A 130 -34.50 23.69 11.68
N GLN A 131 -34.72 23.58 10.36
CA GLN A 131 -34.63 24.72 9.42
C GLN A 131 -35.76 24.63 8.38
N TRP A 132 -36.99 25.00 8.76
CA TRP A 132 -38.02 25.56 7.88
C TRP A 132 -38.84 26.60 8.62
#